data_AF-A0A7J0E7D6-F1
#
_entry.id   AF-A0A7J0E7D6-F1
#
_cell.length_a   1.000
_cell.length_b   1.000
_cell.length_c   1.000
_cell.angle_alpha   90.00
_cell.angle_beta   90.00
_cell.angle_gamma   90.00
#
_symmetry.space_group_name_H-M   'P 1'
#
loop_
_entity.id
_entity.type
_entity.pdbx_description
1 polymer ?
#
loop_
_entity_poly.entity_id
_entity_poly.type
_entity_poly.pdbx_seq_one_letter_code
_entity_poly.pdbx_strand_id
1 'polypeptide(L)' 'MSVGVRNLTVLGEFKPFGLVAEALDGKPSENFTDKYDYFLFDPEIARQRDEAEDPDSSSSADRSDHELFIRGNR' A
#
# COMPACT_ATOMS: atom_id res chain seq x y z
N MET A 1 17.64 -31.48 10.17
CA MET A 1 17.71 -30.80 8.86
C MET A 1 17.81 -29.30 9.13
N SER A 2 18.95 -28.67 8.86
CA SER A 2 19.08 -27.21 8.95
C SER A 2 18.37 -26.59 7.76
N VAL A 3 17.27 -25.88 8.01
CA VAL A 3 16.63 -25.05 6.98
C VAL A 3 17.70 -24.09 6.45
N GLY A 4 17.93 -24.10 5.13
CA GLY A 4 19.05 -23.40 4.49
C GLY A 4 19.10 -21.92 4.86
N VAL A 5 20.30 -21.42 5.15
CA VAL A 5 20.53 -20.02 5.49
C VAL A 5 20.13 -19.15 4.27
N ARG A 6 19.14 -18.27 4.45
CA ARG A 6 18.73 -17.29 3.45
C ARG A 6 19.29 -15.93 3.84
N ASN A 7 20.05 -15.31 2.95
CA ASN A 7 20.58 -13.96 3.16
C ASN A 7 19.59 -12.96 2.54
N LEU A 8 19.06 -12.04 3.35
CA LEU A 8 18.21 -10.95 2.91
C LEU A 8 19.05 -9.67 2.86
N THR A 9 19.08 -9.00 1.71
CA THR A 9 19.70 -7.68 1.57
C THR A 9 18.60 -6.63 1.56
N VAL A 10 18.62 -5.71 2.53
CA VAL A 10 17.72 -4.56 2.54
C VAL A 10 18.20 -3.58 1.47
N LEU A 11 17.36 -3.33 0.47
CA LEU A 11 17.67 -2.41 -0.64
C LEU A 11 17.28 -0.96 -0.36
N GLY A 12 16.32 -0.75 0.55
CA GLY A 12 15.85 0.57 0.92
C GLY A 12 14.83 0.52 2.05
N GLU A 13 14.59 1.68 2.66
CA GLU A 13 13.52 1.86 3.62
C GLU A 13 12.19 2.05 2.88
N PHE A 14 11.17 1.34 3.33
CA PHE A 14 9.81 1.52 2.83
C PHE A 14 9.13 2.67 3.58
N LYS A 15 8.48 3.57 2.83
CA LYS A 15 7.58 4.60 3.38
C LYS A 15 6.18 4.39 2.80
N PRO A 16 5.13 4.29 3.64
CA PRO A 16 3.76 4.17 3.17
C PRO A 16 3.39 5.30 2.21
N PHE A 17 2.68 4.96 1.13
CA PHE A 17 2.20 5.91 0.14
C PHE A 17 1.30 6.97 0.78
N GLY A 18 0.50 6.60 1.78
CA GLY A 18 -0.39 7.53 2.47
C GLY A 18 0.33 8.74 3.08
N LEU A 19 1.55 8.56 3.62
CA LEU A 19 2.35 9.69 4.13
C LEU A 19 2.77 10.66 3.03
N VAL A 20 3.14 10.13 1.85
CA VAL A 20 3.53 10.94 0.69
C VAL A 20 2.30 11.66 0.14
N ALA A 21 1.17 10.96 0.05
CA ALA A 21 -0.10 11.53 -0.40
C ALA A 21 -0.59 12.65 0.52
N GLU A 22 -0.51 12.49 1.84
CA GLU A 22 -0.84 13.54 2.81
C GLU A 22 0.02 14.78 2.63
N ALA A 23 1.34 14.61 2.45
CA ALA A 23 2.25 15.72 2.22
C ALA A 23 1.95 16.47 0.91
N LEU A 24 1.49 15.76 -0.12
CA LEU A 24 1.09 16.33 -1.41
C LEU A 24 -0.30 17.00 -1.37
N ASP A 25 -1.25 16.47 -0.60
CA ASP A 25 -2.61 17.04 -0.42
C ASP A 25 -2.58 18.40 0.29
N GLY A 26 -1.45 18.76 0.93
CA GLY A 26 -1.22 20.11 1.49
C GLY A 26 -2.13 20.47 2.68
N LYS A 27 -2.93 19.53 3.19
CA LYS A 27 -3.73 19.75 4.40
C LYS A 27 -2.81 19.59 5.62
N PRO A 28 -2.56 20.66 6.39
CA PRO A 28 -1.64 20.57 7.51
C PRO A 28 -2.17 19.57 8.53
N SER A 29 -1.34 18.59 8.85
CA SER A 29 -1.59 17.54 9.83
C SER A 29 -1.52 18.07 11.26
N GLU A 30 -1.97 19.31 11.50
CA GLU A 30 -1.66 20.12 12.68
C GLU A 30 -2.15 19.47 14.00
N ASN A 31 -2.97 18.41 13.91
CA ASN A 31 -3.47 17.65 15.05
C ASN A 31 -3.26 16.12 14.94
N PHE A 32 -2.61 15.61 13.90
CA PHE A 32 -2.42 14.15 13.78
C PHE A 32 -1.10 13.76 14.44
N THR A 33 -1.19 13.00 15.54
CA THR A 33 -0.06 12.29 16.14
C THR A 33 0.74 11.55 15.07
N ASP A 34 2.05 11.34 15.29
CA ASP A 34 2.91 10.49 14.43
C ASP A 34 2.50 9.00 14.42
N LYS A 35 1.34 8.69 15.00
CA LYS A 35 0.70 7.39 14.97
C LYS A 35 -0.17 7.28 13.71
N TYR A 36 0.16 6.32 12.87
CA TYR A 36 -0.61 5.89 11.72
C TYR A 36 -0.51 4.36 11.62
N ASP A 37 -1.50 3.76 11.00
CA ASP A 37 -1.52 2.34 10.67
C ASP A 37 -1.55 2.20 9.13
N TYR A 38 -0.84 1.21 8.59
CA TYR A 38 -0.88 0.91 7.16
C TYR A 38 -0.94 -0.60 6.93
N PHE A 39 -1.67 -1.00 5.90
CA PHE A 39 -1.84 -2.38 5.50
C PHE A 39 -1.62 -2.51 4.00
N LEU A 40 -0.81 -3.49 3.60
CA LEU A 40 -0.62 -3.87 2.20
C LEU A 40 -1.42 -5.14 1.94
N PHE A 41 -2.15 -5.16 0.83
CA PHE A 41 -2.91 -6.32 0.40
C PHE A 41 -2.76 -6.54 -1.09
N ASP A 42 -2.79 -7.80 -1.47
CA ASP A 42 -2.79 -8.21 -2.87
C ASP A 42 -4.05 -7.63 -3.55
N PRO A 43 -3.91 -6.93 -4.68
CA PRO A 43 -5.04 -6.44 -5.46
C PRO A 43 -6.09 -7.50 -5.75
N GLU A 44 -5.68 -8.75 -5.99
CA GLU A 44 -6.58 -9.85 -6.29
C GLU A 44 -7.57 -10.16 -5.15
N ILE A 45 -7.19 -9.86 -3.90
CA ILE A 45 -8.07 -10.05 -2.72
C ILE A 45 -9.19 -9.00 -2.69
N ALA A 46 -8.93 -7.80 -3.22
CA ALA A 46 -9.87 -6.68 -3.21
C ALA A 46 -10.69 -6.55 -4.51
N ARG A 47 -10.36 -7.32 -5.56
CA ARG A 47 -11.14 -7.35 -6.81
C ARG A 47 -12.56 -7.81 -6.53
N GLN A 48 -13.51 -6.87 -6.64
CA GLN A 48 -14.93 -7.18 -6.61
C GLN A 48 -15.24 -8.15 -7.76
N ARG A 49 -15.86 -9.28 -7.41
CA ARG A 49 -16.22 -10.38 -8.33
C ARG A 49 -17.42 -10.02 -9.21
N ASP A 50 -17.52 -8.77 -9.66
CA ASP A 50 -18.65 -8.34 -10.51
C ASP A 50 -18.32 -8.51 -11.99
N GLU A 51 -19.24 -9.20 -12.64
CA GLU A 51 -19.24 -9.65 -14.03
C GLU A 51 -19.35 -8.45 -15.00
N ALA A 52 -18.23 -7.79 -15.28
CA ALA A 52 -18.03 -7.00 -16.50
C ALA A 52 -16.53 -6.70 -16.64
N GLU A 53 -15.78 -7.68 -17.15
CA GLU A 53 -14.42 -7.43 -17.60
C GLU A 53 -14.46 -6.44 -18.77
N ASP A 54 -14.13 -5.19 -18.50
CA ASP A 54 -13.70 -4.25 -19.54
C ASP A 54 -12.24 -4.63 -19.88
N PRO A 55 -11.97 -5.18 -21.07
CA PRO A 55 -10.68 -5.80 -21.39
C PRO A 55 -9.52 -4.79 -21.49
N ASP A 56 -9.81 -3.49 -21.41
CA ASP A 56 -8.84 -2.41 -21.53
C ASP A 56 -8.30 -1.88 -20.18
N SER A 57 -8.71 -2.45 -19.04
CA SER A 57 -8.17 -2.07 -17.71
C SER A 57 -6.91 -2.84 -17.32
N SER A 58 -6.19 -3.43 -18.28
CA SER A 58 -4.86 -4.00 -18.05
C SER A 58 -3.81 -2.88 -17.94
N SER A 59 -4.00 -1.95 -17.00
CA SER A 59 -2.94 -1.04 -16.61
C SER A 59 -1.90 -1.83 -15.81
N SER A 60 -0.63 -1.50 -15.93
CA SER A 60 0.47 -2.11 -15.19
C SER A 60 0.36 -2.01 -13.65
N ALA A 61 -0.73 -1.44 -13.13
CA ALA A 61 -1.09 -1.39 -11.72
C ALA A 61 -1.57 -2.74 -11.15
N ASP A 62 -1.86 -3.72 -12.00
CA ASP A 62 -2.42 -5.03 -11.59
C ASP A 62 -1.41 -5.95 -10.87
N ARG A 63 -0.19 -5.48 -10.60
CA ARG A 63 0.88 -6.24 -9.92
C ARG A 63 1.47 -5.51 -8.70
N SER A 64 0.98 -4.32 -8.37
CA SER A 64 1.46 -3.56 -7.22
C SER A 64 0.50 -3.75 -6.04
N ASP A 65 1.04 -3.99 -4.84
CA ASP A 65 0.22 -4.09 -3.63
C ASP A 65 -0.67 -2.85 -3.46
N HIS A 66 -1.92 -3.07 -3.06
CA HIS A 66 -2.80 -2.00 -2.65
C HIS A 66 -2.55 -1.64 -1.18
N GLU A 67 -2.61 -0.35 -0.88
CA GLU A 67 -2.38 0.17 0.46
C GLU A 67 -3.66 0.72 1.07
N LEU A 68 -3.96 0.31 2.31
CA LEU A 68 -4.91 0.97 3.19
C LEU A 68 -4.11 1.73 4.25
N PHE A 69 -4.18 3.05 4.21
CA PHE A 69 -3.50 3.94 5.15
C PHE A 69 -4.53 4.60 6.06
N ILE A 70 -4.31 4.54 7.37
CA ILE A 70 -5.22 5.09 8.37
C ILE A 70 -4.45 6.06 9.26
N ARG A 71 -4.89 7.32 9.29
CA ARG A 71 -4.32 8.33 10.19
C ARG A 71 -5.39 9.30 10.68
N GLY A 72 -5.66 9.22 11.98
CA GLY A 72 -6.71 10.02 12.60
C GLY A 72 -8.10 9.64 12.07
N ASN A 73 -8.69 10.51 11.25
CA ASN A 73 -10.01 10.32 10.66
C ASN A 73 -9.97 10.11 9.13
N ARG A 74 -8.82 9.68 8.61
CA ARG A 74 -8.56 9.42 7.20
C ARG A 74 -8.19 7.97 7.00
#